data_AF-A0AAU9L4A5-F1
#
_entry.id   AF-A0AAU9L4A5-F1
#
_cell.length_a   1.000
_cell.length_b   1.000
_cell.length_c   1.000
_cell.angle_alpha   90.00
_cell.angle_beta   90.00
_cell.angle_gamma   90.00
#
_symmetry.space_group_name_H-M   'P 1'
#
loop_
_entity.id
_entity.type
_entity.pdbx_description
1 polymer ?
#
loop_
_entity_poly.entity_id
_entity_poly.type
_entity_poly.pdbx_seq_one_letter_code
_entity_poly.pdbx_strand_id
1 'polypeptide(L)'
;MSEKDTGPEKFVTGSHTVINALLLRGDIVPREIQLVQDLVECLDHNAQKIAAALAANRRRGASMTGEDTTAQLLKEQKHLIYRIAELYEQLSNEPMSLAQTTEGTTHAA
;
A
#
# COMPACT_ATOMS: atom_id res chain seq x y z
N MET A 1 -17.66 -2.74 -24.72
CA MET A 1 -17.03 -2.46 -23.42
C MET A 1 -15.78 -3.32 -23.35
N SER A 2 -14.59 -2.71 -23.35
CA SER A 2 -13.33 -3.44 -23.29
C SER A 2 -13.09 -3.98 -21.88
N GLU A 3 -12.66 -5.23 -21.76
CA GLU A 3 -12.20 -5.93 -20.55
C GLU A 3 -10.94 -5.32 -19.89
N LYS A 4 -10.68 -4.01 -20.07
CA LYS A 4 -9.48 -3.36 -19.56
C LYS A 4 -9.55 -2.95 -18.09
N ASP A 5 -10.68 -3.17 -17.43
CA ASP A 5 -10.99 -2.53 -16.15
C ASP A 5 -11.12 -3.54 -14.99
N THR A 6 -10.42 -4.68 -15.07
CA THR A 6 -10.45 -5.75 -14.05
C THR A 6 -9.12 -5.94 -13.31
N GLY A 7 -8.09 -5.17 -13.67
CA GLY A 7 -6.77 -5.25 -13.04
C GLY A 7 -6.78 -4.85 -11.56
N PRO A 8 -5.79 -5.32 -10.77
CA PRO A 8 -5.68 -4.99 -9.35
C PRO A 8 -5.51 -3.48 -9.11
N GLU A 9 -5.02 -2.71 -10.09
CA GLU A 9 -4.74 -1.27 -9.97
C GLU A 9 -5.98 -0.43 -9.63
N LYS A 10 -7.16 -0.86 -10.09
CA LYS A 10 -8.42 -0.14 -9.84
C LYS A 10 -8.83 -0.20 -8.37
N PHE A 11 -8.48 -1.29 -7.67
CA PHE A 11 -8.81 -1.47 -6.27
C PHE A 11 -7.90 -0.63 -5.38
N VAL A 12 -6.61 -0.54 -5.74
CA VAL A 12 -5.64 0.34 -5.06
C VAL A 12 -6.06 1.81 -5.24
N THR A 13 -6.28 2.22 -6.49
CA THR A 13 -6.65 3.60 -6.82
C THR A 13 -8.02 3.99 -6.26
N GLY A 14 -8.99 3.08 -6.32
CA GLY A 14 -10.33 3.28 -5.78
C GLY A 14 -10.32 3.46 -4.26
N SER A 15 -9.57 2.62 -3.55
CA SER A 15 -9.45 2.70 -2.09
C SER A 15 -8.78 4.00 -1.65
N HIS A 16 -7.70 4.41 -2.32
CA HIS A 16 -7.05 5.70 -2.10
C HIS A 16 -8.00 6.88 -2.34
N THR A 17 -8.79 6.82 -3.42
CA THR A 17 -9.77 7.85 -3.76
C THR A 17 -10.84 7.99 -2.67
N VAL A 18 -11.35 6.87 -2.16
CA VAL A 18 -12.33 6.86 -1.07
C VAL A 18 -11.73 7.43 0.22
N ILE A 19 -10.52 7.00 0.60
CA ILE A 19 -9.83 7.50 1.80
C ILE A 19 -9.65 9.02 1.72
N ASN A 20 -9.17 9.53 0.58
CA ASN A 20 -8.99 10.97 0.40
C ASN A 20 -10.31 11.75 0.47
N ALA A 21 -11.39 11.20 -0.09
CA ALA A 21 -12.71 11.85 0.00
C ALA A 21 -13.21 11.93 1.45
N LEU A 22 -12.97 10.91 2.27
CA LEU A 22 -13.31 10.90 3.70
C LEU A 22 -12.49 11.93 4.48
N LEU A 23 -11.17 11.99 4.24
CA LEU A 23 -10.29 12.97 4.88
C LEU A 23 -10.66 14.41 4.50
N LEU A 24 -11.00 14.67 3.23
CA LEU A 24 -11.44 15.98 2.75
C LEU A 24 -12.79 16.41 3.36
N ARG A 25 -13.68 15.46 3.65
CA ARG A 25 -14.95 15.72 4.33
C ARG A 25 -14.78 15.93 5.84
N GLY A 26 -13.59 15.65 6.39
CA GLY A 26 -13.29 15.73 7.81
C GLY A 26 -13.72 14.50 8.61
N ASP A 27 -13.98 13.37 7.95
CA ASP A 27 -14.24 12.12 8.67
C ASP A 27 -12.95 11.51 9.22
N ILE A 28 -13.11 10.66 10.25
CA ILE A 28 -12.01 9.88 10.80
C ILE A 28 -11.81 8.64 9.93
N VAL A 29 -10.63 8.53 9.31
CA VAL A 29 -10.15 7.28 8.73
C VAL A 29 -9.20 6.62 9.73
N PRO A 30 -9.44 5.38 10.19
CA PRO A 30 -8.53 4.70 11.10
C PRO A 30 -7.10 4.67 10.55
N ARG A 31 -6.12 4.84 11.43
CA ARG A 31 -4.71 4.92 11.04
C ARG A 31 -4.24 3.65 10.32
N GLU A 32 -4.78 2.51 10.72
CA GLU A 32 -4.42 1.21 10.19
C GLU A 32 -4.94 1.02 8.76
N ILE A 33 -6.11 1.59 8.44
CA ILE A 33 -6.64 1.60 7.07
C ILE A 33 -5.74 2.44 6.16
N GLN A 34 -5.28 3.59 6.64
CA GLN A 34 -4.32 4.43 5.90
C GLN A 34 -2.99 3.68 5.70
N LEU A 35 -2.48 3.03 6.74
CA LEU A 35 -1.24 2.26 6.66
C LEU A 35 -1.33 1.05 5.72
N VAL A 36 -2.44 0.31 5.72
CA VAL A 36 -2.67 -0.78 4.77
C VAL A 36 -2.68 -0.24 3.34
N GLN A 37 -3.35 0.89 3.11
CA GLN A 37 -3.41 1.53 1.80
C GLN A 37 -1.99 1.90 1.30
N ASP A 38 -1.19 2.57 2.14
CA ASP A 38 0.19 2.95 1.80
C ASP A 38 1.05 1.72 1.43
N LEU A 39 0.91 0.63 2.19
CA LEU A 39 1.66 -0.61 1.94
C LEU A 39 1.25 -1.28 0.64
N VAL A 40 -0.06 -1.31 0.34
CA VAL A 40 -0.59 -1.88 -0.91
C VAL A 40 -0.16 -1.04 -2.12
N GLU A 41 -0.13 0.28 -2.01
CA GLU A 41 0.40 1.16 -3.07
C GLU A 41 1.88 0.93 -3.33
N CYS A 42 2.68 0.80 -2.27
CA CYS A 42 4.10 0.46 -2.40
C CYS A 42 4.28 -0.89 -3.10
N LEU A 43 3.46 -1.87 -2.75
CA LEU A 43 3.48 -3.21 -3.33
C LEU A 43 3.15 -3.21 -4.83
N ASP A 44 2.12 -2.44 -5.23
CA ASP A 44 1.72 -2.28 -6.63
C ASP A 44 2.80 -1.56 -7.44
N HIS A 45 3.33 -0.45 -6.92
CA HIS A 45 4.39 0.30 -7.57
C HIS A 45 5.64 -0.57 -7.78
N ASN A 46 6.02 -1.36 -6.77
CA ASN A 46 7.17 -2.24 -6.89
C ASN A 46 6.92 -3.38 -7.90
N ALA A 47 5.71 -3.95 -7.94
CA ALA A 47 5.32 -4.92 -8.97
C ALA A 47 5.42 -4.33 -10.39
N GLN A 48 5.01 -3.07 -10.60
CA GLN A 48 5.16 -2.38 -11.88
C GLN A 48 6.63 -2.19 -12.26
N LYS A 49 7.50 -1.81 -11.31
CA LYS A 49 8.96 -1.70 -11.53
C LYS A 49 9.58 -3.04 -11.92
N ILE A 50 9.19 -4.12 -11.25
CA ILE A 50 9.63 -5.48 -11.58
C ILE A 50 9.19 -5.85 -13.00
N ALA A 51 7.91 -5.63 -13.34
CA ALA A 51 7.39 -5.91 -14.67
C ALA A 51 8.14 -5.13 -15.76
N ALA A 52 8.43 -3.85 -15.52
CA ALA A 52 9.20 -3.00 -16.42
C ALA A 52 10.65 -3.49 -16.58
N ALA A 53 11.33 -3.85 -15.49
CA ALA A 53 12.68 -4.39 -15.51
C ALA A 53 12.76 -5.72 -16.27
N LEU A 54 11.81 -6.62 -16.03
CA LEU A 54 11.70 -7.90 -16.74
C LEU A 54 11.45 -7.70 -18.24
N ALA A 55 10.56 -6.77 -18.62
CA ALA A 55 10.31 -6.43 -20.01
C ALA A 55 11.55 -5.83 -20.70
N ALA A 56 12.31 -4.99 -20.00
CA ALA A 56 13.56 -4.42 -20.51
C ALA A 56 14.64 -5.49 -20.73
N ASN A 57 14.85 -6.39 -19.74
CA ASN A 57 15.80 -7.50 -19.83
C ASN A 57 15.46 -8.46 -20.99
N ARG A 58 14.18 -8.75 -21.22
CA ARG A 58 13.74 -9.55 -22.37
C ARG A 58 14.07 -8.90 -23.72
N ARG A 59 13.95 -7.57 -23.82
CA ARG A 59 14.14 -6.84 -25.09
C ARG A 59 15.61 -6.60 -25.44
N ARG A 60 16.47 -6.39 -24.43
CA ARG A 60 17.88 -6.01 -24.64
C ARG A 60 18.89 -7.12 -24.29
N GLY A 61 18.41 -8.27 -23.81
CA GLY A 61 19.25 -9.28 -23.17
C GLY A 61 19.50 -8.91 -21.70
N ALA A 62 19.59 -9.93 -20.83
CA ALA A 62 19.87 -9.70 -19.42
C ALA A 62 21.29 -9.11 -19.28
N SER A 63 21.38 -7.99 -18.57
CA SER A 63 22.65 -7.39 -18.16
C SER A 63 22.79 -7.56 -16.65
N MET A 64 24.01 -7.73 -16.14
CA MET A 64 24.25 -7.91 -14.69
C MET A 64 23.57 -6.81 -13.86
N THR A 65 23.63 -5.55 -14.31
CA THR A 65 22.96 -4.42 -13.65
C THR A 65 21.43 -4.54 -13.62
N GLY A 66 20.83 -5.09 -14.68
CA GLY A 66 19.37 -5.33 -14.75
C GLY A 66 18.92 -6.50 -13.88
N GLU A 67 19.77 -7.52 -13.71
CA GLU A 67 19.54 -8.64 -12.79
C GLU A 67 19.61 -8.19 -11.33
N ASP A 68 20.64 -7.42 -10.97
CA ASP A 68 20.82 -6.85 -9.62
C ASP A 68 19.64 -5.94 -9.23
N THR A 69 19.17 -5.11 -10.16
CA THR A 69 18.00 -4.24 -9.95
C THR A 69 16.73 -5.07 -9.71
N THR A 70 16.52 -6.13 -10.49
CA THR A 70 15.34 -7.00 -10.34
C THR A 70 15.38 -7.76 -9.01
N ALA A 71 16.55 -8.25 -8.60
CA ALA A 71 16.74 -8.94 -7.33
C ALA A 71 16.47 -8.02 -6.12
N GLN A 72 16.90 -6.76 -6.19
CA GLN A 72 16.62 -5.77 -5.15
C GLN A 72 15.13 -5.47 -5.03
N LEU A 73 14.43 -5.26 -6.16
CA LEU A 73 12.99 -5.03 -6.18
C LEU A 73 12.20 -6.24 -5.62
N LEU A 74 12.61 -7.46 -5.94
CA LEU A 74 12.02 -8.68 -5.37
C LEU A 74 12.23 -8.81 -3.85
N LYS A 75 13.40 -8.39 -3.35
CA LYS A 75 13.68 -8.36 -1.90
C LYS A 75 12.77 -7.33 -1.20
N GLU A 76 12.58 -6.16 -1.80
CA GLU A 76 11.67 -5.14 -1.31
C GLU A 76 10.21 -5.63 -1.34
N GLN A 77 9.79 -6.33 -2.41
CA GLN A 77 8.45 -6.92 -2.54
C GLN A 77 8.16 -7.88 -1.40
N LYS A 78 9.12 -8.76 -1.10
CA LYS A 78 9.02 -9.71 0.01
C LYS A 78 8.88 -9.00 1.35
N HIS A 79 9.63 -7.91 1.56
CA HIS A 79 9.56 -7.13 2.79
C HIS A 79 8.19 -6.45 2.97
N LEU A 80 7.65 -5.85 1.91
CA LEU A 80 6.31 -5.23 1.92
C LEU A 80 5.22 -6.25 2.25
N ILE A 81 5.26 -7.45 1.66
CA ILE A 81 4.32 -8.54 1.97
C ILE A 81 4.41 -8.92 3.46
N TYR A 82 5.63 -9.03 4.00
CA TYR A 82 5.84 -9.36 5.41
C TYR A 82 5.23 -8.29 6.33
N ARG A 83 5.38 -7.00 5.99
CA ARG A 83 4.83 -5.90 6.76
C ARG A 83 3.30 -5.88 6.76
N ILE A 84 2.67 -6.24 5.63
CA ILE A 84 1.21 -6.40 5.55
C ILE A 84 0.75 -7.55 6.45
N ALA A 85 1.45 -8.69 6.43
CA ALA A 85 1.13 -9.85 7.27
C ALA A 85 1.26 -9.53 8.76
N GLU A 86 2.32 -8.82 9.15
CA GLU A 86 2.53 -8.36 10.53
C GLU A 86 1.42 -7.40 10.98
N LEU A 87 1.02 -6.46 10.12
CA LEU A 87 -0.08 -5.54 10.43
C LEU A 87 -1.41 -6.29 10.58
N TYR A 88 -1.67 -7.29 9.73
CA TYR A 88 -2.84 -8.15 9.87
C TYR A 88 -2.83 -8.91 11.20
N GLU A 89 -1.68 -9.48 11.59
CA GLU A 89 -1.54 -10.18 12.86
C GLU A 89 -1.79 -9.23 14.06
N GLN A 90 -1.20 -8.03 14.05
CA GLN A 90 -1.43 -7.00 15.06
C GLN A 90 -2.92 -6.64 15.19
N LEU A 91 -3.58 -6.37 14.05
CA LEU A 91 -5.00 -6.07 14.00
C LEU A 91 -5.90 -7.23 14.45
N SER A 92 -5.48 -8.47 14.21
CA SER A 92 -6.23 -9.67 14.61
C SER A 92 -6.12 -9.96 16.11
N ASN A 93 -5.00 -9.58 16.74
CA ASN A 93 -4.73 -9.83 18.16
C ASN A 93 -5.21 -8.67 19.07
N GLU A 94 -5.27 -7.45 18.54
CA GLU A 94 -5.87 -6.28 19.21
C GLU A 94 -6.95 -5.64 18.32
N PRO A 95 -8.15 -6.23 18.25
CA PRO A 95 -9.27 -5.60 17.57
C PRO A 95 -9.71 -4.40 18.42
N MET A 96 -9.30 -3.19 18.03
CA MET A 96 -9.73 -1.89 18.57
C MET A 96 -9.07 -1.47 19.90
N SER A 97 -8.05 -0.62 19.80
CA SER A 97 -8.05 0.59 20.64
C SER A 97 -8.74 1.71 19.86
N LEU A 98 -10.08 1.67 19.81
CA LEU A 98 -10.92 2.76 19.30
C LEU A 98 -11.03 3.93 20.29
N ALA A 99 -10.31 3.89 21.40
CA ALA A 99 -10.26 4.96 22.38
C ALA A 99 -8.87 5.59 22.35
N GLN A 100 -8.76 6.76 21.70
CA GLN A 100 -8.17 7.99 22.25
C GLN A 100 -7.72 8.94 21.14
N THR A 101 -8.61 9.83 20.70
CA THR A 101 -8.22 11.23 20.44
C THR A 101 -9.42 12.17 20.60
N THR A 102 -10.09 12.11 21.75
CA THR A 102 -10.86 13.24 22.27
C THR A 102 -10.58 13.40 23.75
N GLU A 103 -9.37 13.81 24.09
CA GLU A 103 -9.10 14.46 25.37
C GLU A 103 -8.25 15.71 25.14
N GLY A 104 -8.75 16.84 25.64
CA GLY A 104 -7.98 18.06 25.83
C GLY A 104 -8.54 19.32 25.18
N THR A 105 -9.66 19.84 25.70
CA THR A 105 -9.71 21.19 26.32
C THR A 105 -11.12 21.44 26.86
N THR A 106 -11.37 20.93 28.06
CA THR A 106 -12.21 21.63 29.03
C THR A 106 -11.33 22.71 29.65
N HIS A 107 -11.58 23.98 29.32
CA HIS A 107 -11.20 25.06 30.23
C HIS A 107 -12.46 25.81 30.61
N ALA A 108 -12.91 25.53 31.83
CA ALA A 108 -13.77 26.43 32.58
C ALA A 108 -12.93 27.65 33.00
N ALA A 109 -13.49 28.84 32.80
CA ALA A 109 -13.49 29.98 33.71
C ALA A 109 -14.53 30.99 33.18
#